data_AF-A0A8T4W942-F1
#
_entry.id   AF-A0A8T4W942-F1
#
_cell.length_a   1.000
_cell.length_b   1.000
_cell.length_c   1.000
_cell.angle_alpha   90.00
_cell.angle_beta   90.00
_cell.angle_gamma   90.00
#
_symmetry.space_group_name_H-M   'P 1'
#
loop_
_entity.id
_entity.type
_entity.pdbx_description
1 polymer ?
#
loop_
_entity_poly.entity_id
_entity_poly.type
_entity_poly.pdbx_seq_one_letter_code
_entity_poly.pdbx_strand_id
1 'polypeptide(L)'
;MIAEFSILAAVYIVWMLSLVYVMVASDEVSLTIATLPFILSLPISLICAASLEVIMPGILLADFALASVVGVLFSVRWIMAIIGE
;
A
#
# COMPACT_ATOMS: atom_id res chain seq x y z
N MET A 1 7.99 4.23 -19.96
CA MET A 1 8.69 3.43 -18.93
C MET A 1 9.37 4.26 -17.84
N ILE A 2 10.36 5.11 -18.14
CA ILE A 2 11.09 5.88 -17.10
C ILE A 2 10.16 6.85 -16.35
N ALA A 3 9.25 7.52 -17.05
CA ALA A 3 8.28 8.43 -16.43
C ALA A 3 7.29 7.70 -15.50
N GLU A 4 6.71 6.56 -15.91
CA GLU A 4 5.81 5.78 -15.05
C GLU A 4 6.54 5.27 -13.80
N PHE A 5 7.77 4.76 -13.96
CA PHE A 5 8.60 4.34 -12.83
C PHE A 5 8.91 5.49 -11.87
N SER A 6 9.16 6.70 -12.39
CA SER A 6 9.43 7.87 -11.55
C SER A 6 8.19 8.31 -10.75
N ILE A 7 7.00 8.22 -11.34
CA ILE A 7 5.73 8.54 -10.68
C ILE A 7 5.43 7.48 -9.61
N LEU A 8 5.61 6.19 -9.94
CA LEU A 8 5.48 5.09 -8.98
C LEU A 8 6.44 5.23 -7.80
N ALA A 9 7.70 5.59 -8.06
CA ALA A 9 8.68 5.84 -7.01
C ALA A 9 8.31 7.04 -6.12
N ALA A 10 7.77 8.12 -6.70
CA ALA A 10 7.31 9.27 -5.93
C ALA A 10 6.10 8.92 -5.04
N VAL A 11 5.12 8.22 -5.59
CA VAL A 11 3.96 7.71 -4.83
C VAL A 11 4.42 6.77 -3.72
N TYR A 12 5.40 5.91 -4.00
CA TYR A 12 6.01 5.02 -3.01
C TYR A 12 6.68 5.77 -1.86
N ILE A 13 7.46 6.80 -2.16
CA ILE A 13 8.15 7.60 -1.12
C ILE A 13 7.13 8.29 -0.21
N VAL A 14 6.10 8.91 -0.79
CA VAL A 14 5.03 9.56 -0.02
C VAL A 14 4.29 8.53 0.84
N TRP A 15 3.98 7.36 0.28
CA TRP A 15 3.33 6.27 0.99
C TRP A 15 4.16 5.79 2.18
N MET A 16 5.44 5.49 1.97
CA MET A 16 6.33 5.03 3.06
C MET A 16 6.46 6.06 4.18
N LEU A 17 6.61 7.36 3.84
CA LEU A 17 6.74 8.42 4.84
C LEU A 17 5.48 8.61 5.67
N SER A 18 4.32 8.69 5.02
CA SER A 18 3.03 8.84 5.71
C SER A 18 2.72 7.64 6.59
N LEU A 19 3.20 6.48 6.19
CA LEU A 19 3.01 5.24 6.92
C LEU A 19 3.94 5.15 8.13
N VAL A 20 5.23 5.43 7.99
CA VAL A 20 6.15 5.53 9.13
C VAL A 20 5.61 6.52 10.15
N TYR A 21 5.06 7.64 9.69
CA TYR A 21 4.40 8.62 10.56
C TYR A 21 3.21 8.01 11.33
N VAL A 22 2.32 7.28 10.64
CA VAL A 22 1.19 6.59 11.29
C VAL A 22 1.67 5.52 12.27
N MET A 23 2.73 4.77 11.94
CA MET A 23 3.29 3.74 12.83
C MET A 23 3.89 4.32 14.10
N VAL A 24 4.55 5.47 14.01
CA VAL A 24 5.15 6.18 15.15
C VAL A 24 4.11 6.93 15.97
N ALA A 25 3.03 7.40 15.34
CA ALA A 25 1.95 8.14 16.00
C ALA A 25 0.89 7.23 16.64
N SER A 26 0.88 5.94 16.32
CA SER A 26 -0.09 4.98 16.84
C SER A 26 0.41 4.35 18.14
N ASP A 27 -0.30 4.58 19.24
CA ASP A 27 -0.05 3.90 20.52
C ASP A 27 -0.36 2.38 20.42
N GLU A 28 -1.19 1.97 19.46
CA GLU A 28 -1.56 0.58 19.20
C GLU A 28 -0.53 -0.19 18.36
N VAL A 29 0.59 -0.60 18.98
CA VAL A 29 1.66 -1.39 18.33
C VAL A 29 1.14 -2.68 17.65
N SER A 30 0.06 -3.28 18.16
CA SER A 30 -0.52 -4.53 17.61
C SER A 30 -1.10 -4.34 16.21
N LEU A 31 -1.78 -3.22 16.00
CA LEU A 31 -2.43 -2.86 14.74
C LEU A 31 -1.37 -2.53 13.68
N THR A 32 -0.31 -1.86 14.10
CA THR A 32 0.87 -1.54 13.32
C THR A 32 1.56 -2.80 12.79
N ILE A 33 1.80 -3.80 13.65
CA ILE A 33 2.44 -5.07 13.25
C ILE A 33 1.56 -5.88 12.29
N ALA A 34 0.24 -5.90 12.52
CA ALA A 34 -0.69 -6.66 11.68
C ALA A 34 -0.81 -6.11 10.24
N THR A 35 -0.53 -4.81 10.04
CA THR A 35 -0.62 -4.14 8.73
C THR A 35 0.72 -4.13 7.98
N LEU A 36 1.84 -4.24 8.69
CA LEU A 36 3.22 -4.17 8.19
C LEU A 36 3.53 -5.09 6.97
N PRO A 37 3.06 -6.35 6.89
CA PRO A 37 3.33 -7.21 5.73
C PRO A 37 2.70 -6.70 4.43
N PHE A 38 1.49 -6.13 4.52
CA PHE A 38 0.78 -5.59 3.36
C PHE A 38 1.40 -4.28 2.89
N ILE A 39 1.89 -3.50 3.84
CA ILE A 39 2.58 -2.25 3.63
C ILE A 39 3.89 -2.44 2.87
N LEU A 40 4.65 -3.48 3.21
CA LEU A 40 5.91 -3.78 2.53
C LEU A 40 5.70 -4.48 1.18
N SER A 41 4.64 -5.28 1.04
CA SER A 41 4.40 -6.06 -0.18
C SER A 41 3.69 -5.28 -1.29
N LEU A 42 2.78 -4.34 -0.95
CA LEU A 42 2.04 -3.53 -1.92
C LEU A 42 2.93 -2.75 -2.92
N PRO A 43 3.98 -2.06 -2.47
CA PRO A 43 4.85 -1.33 -3.38
C PRO A 43 5.61 -2.25 -4.33
N ILE A 44 6.05 -3.39 -3.82
CA ILE A 44 6.75 -4.40 -4.61
C ILE A 44 5.80 -4.97 -5.67
N SER A 45 4.54 -5.27 -5.30
CA SER A 45 3.54 -5.76 -6.25
C SER A 45 3.29 -4.74 -7.36
N LEU A 46 3.12 -3.46 -7.03
CA LEU A 46 2.86 -2.39 -8.00
C LEU A 46 4.03 -2.18 -8.97
N ILE A 47 5.27 -2.28 -8.49
CA ILE A 47 6.46 -2.21 -9.35
C ILE A 47 6.51 -3.43 -10.28
N CYS A 48 6.25 -4.63 -9.75
CA CYS A 48 6.16 -5.85 -10.56
C CYS A 48 5.04 -5.73 -11.61
N ALA A 49 3.85 -5.26 -11.24
CA ALA A 49 2.73 -5.08 -12.15
C ALA A 49 3.04 -4.05 -13.24
N ALA A 50 3.67 -2.93 -12.88
CA ALA A 50 4.09 -1.91 -13.85
C ALA A 50 5.13 -2.46 -14.84
N SER A 51 6.05 -3.32 -14.40
CA SER A 51 7.01 -3.98 -15.30
C SER A 51 6.35 -5.02 -16.22
N LEU A 52 5.27 -5.67 -15.77
CA LEU A 52 4.52 -6.67 -16.54
C LEU A 52 3.51 -6.06 -17.52
N GLU A 53 3.11 -4.80 -17.33
CA GLU A 53 2.15 -4.09 -18.18
C GLU A 53 2.54 -4.09 -19.67
N VAL A 54 3.84 -4.10 -19.98
CA VAL A 54 4.36 -4.16 -21.36
C VAL A 54 4.04 -5.50 -22.04
N ILE A 55 3.94 -6.58 -21.26
CA ILE A 55 3.68 -7.95 -21.74
C ILE A 55 2.19 -8.29 -21.63
N MET A 56 1.53 -7.83 -20.57
CA MET A 56 0.12 -8.06 -20.27
C MET A 56 -0.55 -6.72 -19.93
N PRO A 57 -1.10 -6.01 -20.94
CA PRO A 57 -1.79 -4.75 -20.73
C PRO A 57 -3.01 -4.92 -19.81
N GLY A 58 -3.18 -4.00 -18.86
CA GLY A 58 -4.26 -3.98 -17.86
C GLY A 58 -3.90 -4.63 -16.53
N ILE A 59 -2.72 -5.26 -16.39
CA ILE A 59 -2.32 -5.93 -15.14
C ILE A 59 -2.02 -4.91 -14.03
N LEU A 60 -1.45 -3.75 -14.37
CA LEU A 60 -1.21 -2.66 -13.42
C LEU A 60 -2.54 -2.14 -12.85
N LEU A 61 -3.55 -1.99 -13.71
CA LEU A 61 -4.86 -1.48 -13.29
C LEU A 61 -5.59 -2.51 -12.42
N ALA A 62 -5.47 -3.80 -12.74
CA ALA A 62 -5.98 -4.89 -11.92
C ALA A 62 -5.29 -4.96 -10.54
N ASP A 63 -3.95 -4.84 -10.50
CA ASP A 63 -3.19 -4.83 -9.24
C ASP A 63 -3.54 -3.61 -8.38
N PHE A 64 -3.69 -2.44 -9.00
CA PHE A 64 -4.14 -1.23 -8.31
C PHE A 64 -5.56 -1.36 -7.75
N ALA A 65 -6.48 -1.99 -8.48
CA ALA A 65 -7.83 -2.27 -7.99
C ALA A 65 -7.80 -3.22 -6.78
N LEU A 66 -7.03 -4.31 -6.86
CA LEU A 66 -6.81 -5.23 -5.73
C LEU A 66 -6.20 -4.52 -4.52
N ALA A 67 -5.18 -3.70 -4.74
CA ALA A 67 -4.55 -2.87 -3.73
C ALA A 67 -5.56 -1.96 -3.01
N SER A 68 -6.47 -1.33 -3.76
CA SER A 68 -7.50 -0.47 -3.19
C SER A 68 -8.48 -1.23 -2.31
N VAL A 69 -8.90 -2.44 -2.71
CA VAL A 69 -9.79 -3.30 -1.92
C VAL A 69 -9.10 -3.70 -0.61
N VAL A 70 -7.85 -4.13 -0.68
CA VAL A 70 -7.04 -4.48 0.50
C VAL A 70 -6.87 -3.27 1.42
N GLY A 71 -6.59 -2.09 0.86
CA GLY A 71 -6.49 -0.83 1.60
C GLY A 71 -7.77 -0.53 2.38
N VAL A 72 -8.94 -0.63 1.75
CA VAL A 72 -10.24 -0.43 2.41
C VAL A 72 -10.46 -1.42 3.56
N LEU A 73 -10.17 -2.70 3.35
CA LEU A 73 -10.30 -3.73 4.40
C LEU A 73 -9.40 -3.42 5.60
N PHE A 74 -8.18 -2.94 5.35
CA PHE A 74 -7.27 -2.49 6.40
C PHE A 74 -7.79 -1.27 7.15
N SER A 75 -8.31 -0.27 6.43
CA SER A 75 -8.93 0.91 7.04
C SER A 75 -10.12 0.55 7.92
N VAL A 76 -10.99 -0.35 7.47
CA VAL A 76 -12.14 -0.83 8.25
C VAL A 76 -11.66 -1.50 9.54
N ARG A 77 -10.64 -2.37 9.46
CA ARG A 77 -10.09 -3.01 10.65
C ARG A 77 -9.48 -1.97 11.62
N TRP A 78 -8.77 -0.98 11.08
CA TRP A 78 -8.20 0.11 11.88
C TRP A 78 -9.30 0.90 12.61
N ILE A 79 -10.37 1.26 11.91
CA ILE A 79 -11.50 1.97 12.49
C ILE A 79 -12.17 1.13 13.58
N MET A 80 -12.34 -0.18 13.38
CA MET A 80 -12.90 -1.06 14.42
C MET A 80 -12.00 -1.19 15.65
N ALA A 81 -10.68 -1.16 15.49
CA ALA A 81 -9.75 -1.18 16.62
C ALA A 81 -9.89 0.11 17.46
N ILE A 82 -9.88 1.27 16.80
CA ILE A 82 -10.01 2.59 17.45
C ILE A 82 -11.37 2.75 18.16
N ILE A 83 -12.46 2.26 17.57
CA ILE A 83 -13.81 2.35 18.17
C ILE A 83 -14.00 1.31 19.29
N GLY A 84 -13.21 0.24 19.29
CA GLY A 84 -13.29 -0.85 20.27
C GLY A 84 -12.61 -0.55 21.60
N GLU A 85 -11.76 0.48 21.67
CA GLU A 85 -11.20 1.06 22.90
C GLU A 85 -12.15 2.08 23.53
#